data_AF-A0A3Q0JFJ4-F1
#
_entry.id   AF-A0A3Q0JFJ4-F1
#
_cell.length_a   1.000
_cell.length_b   1.000
_cell.length_c   1.000
_cell.angle_alpha   90.00
_cell.angle_beta   90.00
_cell.angle_gamma   90.00
#
_symmetry.space_group_name_H-M   'P 1'
#
loop_
_entity.id
_entity.type
_entity.pdbx_description
1 polymer ?
#
loop_
_entity_poly.entity_id
_entity_poly.type
_entity_poly.pdbx_seq_one_letter_code
_entity_poly.pdbx_strand_id
1 'polypeptide(L)'
;MELFRTQQYYILLNKDSTLWIDRTTGQLDAKPAWELANGQDIECLGVFYGLVGRVKYNKVDRFILIRDSVLVGTVPIGNEVYKIKSIVLLNPCTDVSMLEIKR
;
A
#
# COMPACT_ATOMS: atom_id res chain seq x y z
N MET A 1 4.03 -7.31 3.12
CA MET A 1 4.57 -6.17 2.35
C MET A 1 4.65 -4.99 3.31
N GLU A 2 5.77 -4.29 3.37
CA GLU A 2 5.93 -3.14 4.26
C GLU A 2 5.58 -1.86 3.52
N LEU A 3 4.90 -0.93 4.19
CA LEU A 3 4.60 0.39 3.66
C LEU A 3 5.48 1.43 4.35
N PHE A 4 6.28 2.13 3.57
CA PHE A 4 7.10 3.23 4.00
C PHE A 4 6.54 4.56 3.49
N ARG A 5 6.90 5.64 4.18
CA ARG A 5 6.59 7.03 3.82
C ARG A 5 7.87 7.86 3.83
N THR A 6 8.04 8.65 2.79
CA THR A 6 8.96 9.80 2.76
C THR A 6 8.14 11.07 2.53
N GLN A 7 8.82 12.22 2.44
CA GLN A 7 8.15 13.47 2.10
C GLN A 7 7.42 13.39 0.75
N GLN A 8 8.04 12.77 -0.26
CA GLN A 8 7.49 12.73 -1.64
C GLN A 8 6.76 11.43 -1.97
N TYR A 9 7.09 10.30 -1.32
CA TYR A 9 6.62 8.99 -1.77
C TYR A 9 5.99 8.16 -0.64
N TYR A 10 4.99 7.37 -1.00
CA TYR A 10 4.73 6.11 -0.32
C TYR A 10 5.48 5.01 -1.05
N ILE A 11 6.04 4.05 -0.31
CA ILE A 11 6.85 2.98 -0.89
C ILE A 11 6.38 1.65 -0.34
N LEU A 12 5.88 0.78 -1.22
CA LEU A 12 5.47 -0.58 -0.89
C LEU A 12 6.63 -1.53 -1.17
N LEU A 13 7.24 -2.10 -0.13
CA LEU A 13 8.34 -3.06 -0.24
C LEU A 13 7.81 -4.49 -0.17
N ASN A 14 8.13 -5.27 -1.22
CA ASN A 14 7.85 -6.69 -1.28
C ASN A 14 9.10 -7.45 -1.74
N LYS A 15 9.81 -8.05 -0.78
CA LYS A 15 11.07 -8.77 -1.02
C LYS A 15 12.06 -7.86 -1.77
N ASP A 16 12.42 -8.22 -2.99
CA ASP A 16 13.45 -7.54 -3.80
C ASP A 16 12.88 -6.42 -4.70
N SER A 17 11.59 -6.13 -4.58
CA SER A 17 10.88 -5.15 -5.41
C SER A 17 10.16 -4.10 -4.57
N THR A 18 10.12 -2.88 -5.08
CA THR A 18 9.39 -1.75 -4.47
C THR A 18 8.45 -1.12 -5.48
N LEU A 19 7.30 -0.65 -4.99
CA LEU A 19 6.39 0.20 -5.75
C LEU A 19 6.34 1.58 -5.08
N TRP A 20 6.82 2.58 -5.78
CA TRP A 20 6.88 3.97 -5.36
C TRP A 20 5.63 4.69 -5.86
N ILE A 21 4.96 5.38 -4.96
CA ILE A 21 3.74 6.12 -5.22
C ILE A 21 4.02 7.58 -4.88
N ASP A 22 4.01 8.43 -5.90
CA ASP A 22 4.18 9.87 -5.71
C ASP A 22 2.97 10.44 -4.93
N ARG A 23 3.25 11.07 -3.78
CA ARG A 23 2.26 11.61 -2.84
C ARG A 23 1.61 12.92 -3.29
N THR A 24 1.89 13.38 -4.51
CA THR A 24 1.32 14.59 -5.09
C THR A 24 0.55 14.27 -6.37
N THR A 25 1.12 13.41 -7.21
CA THR A 25 0.60 13.09 -8.55
C THR A 25 -0.10 11.74 -8.62
N GLY A 26 0.12 10.86 -7.63
CA GLY A 26 -0.38 9.47 -7.65
C GLY A 26 0.26 8.60 -8.73
N GLN A 27 1.39 9.02 -9.31
CA GLN A 27 2.15 8.22 -10.27
C GLN A 27 2.81 7.03 -9.58
N LEU A 28 2.93 5.95 -10.34
CA LEU A 28 3.47 4.67 -9.88
C LEU A 28 4.78 4.38 -10.59
N ASP A 29 5.79 3.99 -9.83
CA ASP A 29 7.08 3.58 -10.37
C ASP A 29 7.61 2.33 -9.65
N ALA A 30 7.99 1.31 -10.41
CA ALA A 30 8.46 0.04 -9.87
C ALA A 30 9.99 0.02 -9.89
N LYS A 31 10.61 -0.21 -8.72
CA LYS A 31 12.06 -0.16 -8.56
C LYS A 31 12.61 -1.36 -7.78
N PRO A 32 13.89 -1.73 -7.94
CA PRO A 32 14.55 -2.69 -7.07
C PRO A 32 14.55 -2.24 -5.60
N ALA A 33 14.55 -3.18 -4.66
CA ALA A 33 14.53 -2.85 -3.22
C ALA A 33 15.74 -2.05 -2.74
N TRP A 34 16.90 -2.18 -3.37
CA TRP A 34 18.11 -1.46 -2.98
C TRP A 34 18.01 0.06 -3.18
N GLU A 35 17.09 0.54 -4.03
CA GLU A 35 16.81 1.98 -4.19
C GLU A 35 16.26 2.61 -2.91
N LEU A 36 15.68 1.81 -1.99
CA LEU A 36 15.20 2.30 -0.71
C LEU A 36 16.35 2.87 0.15
N ALA A 37 17.58 2.36 0.00
CA ALA A 37 18.75 2.85 0.72
C ALA A 37 19.12 4.30 0.37
N ASN A 38 18.65 4.80 -0.77
CA ASN A 38 18.88 6.18 -1.20
C ASN A 38 17.86 7.17 -0.60
N GLY A 39 16.80 6.67 0.05
CA GLY A 39 15.74 7.53 0.59
C GLY A 39 16.13 8.17 1.92
N GLN A 40 15.83 9.46 2.05
CA GLN A 40 15.94 10.22 3.30
C GLN A 40 14.59 10.25 4.03
N ASP A 41 14.63 10.39 5.36
CA ASP A 41 13.45 10.54 6.23
C ASP A 41 12.37 9.46 6.03
N ILE A 42 12.81 8.20 5.92
CA ILE A 42 11.91 7.05 5.74
C ILE A 42 11.26 6.69 7.08
N GLU A 43 9.93 6.68 7.09
CA GLU A 43 9.12 6.17 8.20
C GLU A 43 8.38 4.89 7.78
N CYS A 44 8.46 3.85 8.60
CA CYS A 44 7.66 2.64 8.41
C CYS A 44 6.25 2.83 9.00
N LEU A 45 5.23 2.73 8.15
CA LEU A 45 3.82 2.83 8.54
C LEU A 45 3.21 1.47 8.91
N GLY A 46 3.91 0.37 8.67
CA GLY A 46 3.52 -0.98 9.05
C GLY A 46 3.43 -1.96 7.89
N VAL A 47 2.81 -3.11 8.17
CA VAL A 47 2.69 -4.23 7.23
C VAL A 47 1.29 -4.30 6.64
N PHE A 48 1.23 -4.54 5.33
CA PHE A 48 0.02 -4.76 4.55
C PHE A 48 0.13 -6.06 3.75
N TYR A 49 -1.02 -6.64 3.43
CA TYR A 49 -1.15 -7.93 2.77
C TYR A 49 -1.35 -7.83 1.25
N GLY A 50 -1.56 -6.62 0.73
CA GLY A 50 -1.63 -6.38 -0.71
C GLY A 50 -2.14 -5.01 -1.08
N LEU A 51 -1.86 -4.60 -2.33
CA LEU A 51 -2.48 -3.47 -3.00
C LEU A 51 -3.58 -4.02 -3.91
N VAL A 52 -4.82 -3.61 -3.68
CA VAL A 52 -5.97 -4.02 -4.51
C VAL A 52 -5.98 -3.22 -5.81
N GLY A 53 -5.69 -1.92 -5.74
CA GLY A 53 -5.66 -1.05 -6.91
C GLY A 53 -5.79 0.43 -6.58
N ARG A 54 -5.94 1.22 -7.65
CA ARG A 54 -6.11 2.68 -7.62
C ARG A 54 -7.53 3.05 -8.03
N VAL A 55 -8.20 3.87 -7.23
CA VAL A 55 -9.51 4.44 -7.53
C VAL A 55 -9.40 5.95 -7.58
N LYS A 56 -9.97 6.57 -8.61
CA LYS A 56 -10.04 8.02 -8.75
C LYS A 56 -11.46 8.50 -8.43
N TYR A 57 -11.60 9.33 -7.41
CA TYR A 57 -12.87 9.95 -7.05
C TYR A 57 -12.67 11.45 -6.85
N ASN A 58 -13.51 12.28 -7.47
CA ASN A 58 -13.38 13.75 -7.45
C ASN A 58 -11.96 14.24 -7.79
N LYS A 59 -11.33 13.64 -8.80
CA LYS A 59 -9.94 13.91 -9.25
C LYS A 59 -8.84 13.58 -8.24
N VAL A 60 -9.17 13.00 -7.09
CA VAL A 60 -8.19 12.53 -6.09
C VAL A 60 -7.98 11.04 -6.28
N ASP A 61 -6.72 10.64 -6.47
CA ASP A 61 -6.32 9.24 -6.49
C ASP A 61 -6.38 8.65 -5.07
N ARG A 62 -6.83 7.41 -4.92
CA ARG A 62 -6.84 6.66 -3.66
C ARG A 62 -6.36 5.25 -3.92
N PHE A 63 -5.42 4.77 -3.12
CA PHE A 63 -4.94 3.40 -3.21
C PHE A 63 -5.57 2.55 -2.12
N ILE A 64 -6.10 1.39 -2.50
CA ILE A 64 -6.77 0.48 -1.59
C ILE A 64 -5.78 -0.59 -1.15
N LEU A 65 -5.42 -0.59 0.13
CA LEU A 65 -4.51 -1.56 0.73
C LEU A 65 -5.29 -2.56 1.60
N ILE A 66 -4.86 -3.83 1.59
CA ILE A 66 -5.37 -4.86 2.49
C ILE A 66 -4.61 -4.76 3.80
N ARG A 67 -5.29 -4.30 4.86
CA ARG A 67 -4.71 -4.18 6.20
C ARG A 67 -4.75 -5.49 6.97
N ASP A 68 -5.83 -6.25 6.81
CA ASP A 68 -6.02 -7.50 7.53
C ASP A 68 -6.72 -8.53 6.64
N SER A 69 -6.30 -9.78 6.77
CA SER A 69 -6.88 -10.93 6.06
C SER A 69 -6.85 -12.17 6.95
N VAL A 70 -7.77 -13.10 6.67
CA VAL A 70 -7.84 -14.38 7.40
C VAL A 70 -7.88 -15.51 6.40
N LEU A 71 -7.12 -16.57 6.67
CA LEU A 71 -7.19 -17.83 5.93
C LEU A 71 -8.59 -18.42 6.09
N VAL A 72 -9.28 -18.70 4.99
CA VAL A 72 -10.62 -19.31 4.99
C VAL A 72 -10.64 -20.71 4.40
N GLY A 73 -9.52 -21.17 3.86
CA GLY A 73 -9.38 -22.53 3.37
C GLY A 73 -8.21 -22.68 2.41
N THR A 74 -8.10 -23.88 1.86
CA THR A 74 -7.07 -24.25 0.89
C THR A 74 -7.76 -24.95 -0.27
N VAL A 75 -7.43 -24.57 -1.49
CA VAL A 75 -7.92 -25.29 -2.68
C VAL A 75 -7.09 -26.55 -2.92
N PRO A 76 -7.65 -27.58 -3.58
CA PRO A 76 -6.86 -28.71 -4.05
C PRO A 76 -5.68 -28.15 -4.88
N ILE A 77 -4.46 -28.64 -4.64
CA ILE A 77 -3.15 -28.10 -5.11
C ILE A 77 -2.47 -27.15 -4.08
N GLY A 78 -3.03 -26.97 -2.88
CA GLY A 78 -2.30 -26.38 -1.76
C GLY A 78 -2.24 -24.85 -1.76
N ASN A 79 -2.95 -24.19 -2.67
CA ASN A 79 -3.05 -22.73 -2.63
C ASN A 79 -4.02 -22.30 -1.53
N GLU A 80 -3.58 -21.34 -0.72
CA GLU A 80 -4.36 -20.78 0.36
C GLU A 80 -5.36 -19.72 -0.15
N VAL A 81 -6.56 -19.72 0.42
CA VAL A 81 -7.62 -18.74 0.11
C VAL A 81 -7.81 -17.84 1.31
N TYR A 82 -7.66 -16.53 1.09
CA TYR A 82 -7.79 -15.52 2.14
C TYR A 82 -9.02 -14.65 1.95
N LYS A 83 -9.72 -14.36 3.04
CA LYS A 83 -10.78 -13.35 3.11
C LYS A 83 -10.19 -12.04 3.61
N ILE A 84 -10.41 -10.95 2.87
CA ILE A 84 -10.08 -9.60 3.33
C ILE A 84 -11.00 -9.23 4.51
N LYS A 85 -10.39 -8.92 5.66
CA LYS A 85 -11.08 -8.50 6.88
C LYS A 85 -11.21 -7.00 6.97
N SER A 86 -10.17 -6.27 6.57
CA SER A 86 -10.19 -4.81 6.51
C SER A 86 -9.30 -4.26 5.39
N ILE A 87 -9.66 -3.06 4.93
CA ILE A 87 -8.89 -2.28 3.95
C ILE A 87 -8.57 -0.90 4.52
N VAL A 88 -7.55 -0.25 3.97
CA VAL A 88 -7.19 1.14 4.23
C VAL A 88 -7.08 1.89 2.90
N LEU A 89 -7.49 3.16 2.90
CA LEU A 89 -7.31 4.06 1.76
C LEU A 89 -6.07 4.93 1.99
N LEU A 90 -5.12 4.83 1.07
CA LEU A 90 -3.93 5.66 1.05
C LEU A 90 -4.13 6.80 0.05
N ASN A 91 -4.08 8.04 0.55
CA ASN A 91 -4.30 9.24 -0.26
C ASN A 91 -2.95 9.90 -0.59
N PRO A 92 -2.56 10.00 -1.86
CA PRO A 92 -1.40 10.75 -2.33
C PRO A 92 -1.75 12.25 -2.39
N CYS A 93 -2.37 12.83 -1.37
CA CYS A 93 -2.64 14.26 -1.32
C CYS A 93 -2.13 14.81 0.01
N THR A 94 -1.39 15.91 -0.07
CA THR A 94 -0.81 16.63 1.07
C THR A 94 -1.88 16.90 2.12
N ASP A 95 -1.64 16.38 3.33
CA ASP A 95 -2.39 16.57 4.57
C ASP A 95 -3.91 16.47 4.51
N VAL A 96 -4.47 15.24 4.52
CA VAL A 96 -5.77 15.03 5.20
C VAL A 96 -5.87 13.63 5.80
N SER A 97 -5.88 13.61 7.14
CA SER A 97 -6.42 12.64 8.10
C SER A 97 -6.74 11.21 7.62
N MET A 98 -6.26 10.23 8.40
CA MET A 98 -6.80 8.87 8.45
C MET A 98 -8.32 8.93 8.65
N LEU A 99 -9.08 8.92 7.56
CA LEU A 99 -10.52 8.75 7.62
C LEU A 99 -10.76 7.28 7.91
N GLU A 100 -10.86 6.96 9.21
CA GLU A 100 -11.50 5.73 9.64
C GLU A 100 -12.90 5.72 9.02
N ILE A 101 -13.14 4.79 8.09
CA ILE A 101 -14.50 4.47 7.66
C ILE A 101 -15.15 3.74 8.84
N LYS A 102 -15.71 4.52 9.78
CA LYS A 102 -16.63 3.99 10.78
C LYS A 102 -17.88 3.53 10.03
N ARG A 103 -18.11 2.21 10.08
CA ARG A 103 -19.40 1.60 9.76
C ARG A 103 -20.32 1.69 10.97
#